data_AF-A0A401TD80-F1
#
_entry.id   AF-A0A401TD80-F1
#
_cell.length_a   1.000
_cell.length_b   1.000
_cell.length_c   1.000
_cell.angle_alpha   90.00
_cell.angle_beta   90.00
_cell.angle_gamma   90.00
#
_symmetry.space_group_name_H-M   'P 1'
#
loop_
_entity.id
_entity.type
_entity.pdbx_description
1 polymer ?
#
loop_
_entity_poly.entity_id
_entity_poly.type
_entity_poly.pdbx_seq_one_letter_code
_entity_poly.pdbx_strand_id
1 'polypeptide(L)' 'IRRGTFLRLQLLATDHYKLSDVMWESLLSDSLTPILSEPHLTALNRRLDTILQTIRDCIQQHGEHTVLRNDLGAQRVSQ' A
#
# COMPACT_ATOMS: atom_id res chain seq x y z
N ILE A 1 5.53 -6.46 -9.92
CA ILE A 1 4.59 -6.35 -8.75
C ILE A 1 3.19 -6.82 -9.17
N ARG A 2 2.40 -7.36 -8.25
CA ARG A 2 0.99 -7.71 -8.52
C ARG A 2 0.15 -6.44 -8.71
N ARG A 3 -0.77 -6.43 -9.68
CA ARG A 3 -1.61 -5.27 -9.98
C ARG A 3 -2.51 -4.93 -8.79
N GLY A 4 -3.12 -5.92 -8.15
CA GLY A 4 -3.96 -5.70 -6.97
C GLY A 4 -3.20 -5.03 -5.82
N THR A 5 -1.93 -5.40 -5.61
CA THR A 5 -1.07 -4.75 -4.63
C THR A 5 -0.79 -3.30 -5.01
N PHE A 6 -0.41 -3.03 -6.25
CA PHE A 6 -0.10 -1.66 -6.70
C PHE A 6 -1.30 -0.72 -6.53
N LEU A 7 -2.51 -1.16 -6.91
CA LEU A 7 -3.73 -0.38 -6.74
C LEU A 7 -4.03 -0.10 -5.25
N ARG A 8 -3.84 -1.10 -4.38
CA ARG A 8 -4.04 -0.91 -2.94
C ARG A 8 -3.03 0.06 -2.34
N LEU A 9 -1.78 0.04 -2.79
CA LEU A 9 -0.77 1.01 -2.37
C LEU A 9 -1.13 2.43 -2.84
N GLN A 10 -1.64 2.60 -4.06
CA GLN A 10 -2.12 3.91 -4.54
C GLN A 10 -3.29 4.42 -3.70
N LEU A 11 -4.26 3.55 -3.37
CA LEU A 11 -5.37 3.91 -2.49
C LEU A 11 -4.89 4.39 -1.12
N LEU A 12 -3.95 3.66 -0.51
CA LEU A 12 -3.39 3.98 0.82
C LEU A 12 -2.53 5.25 0.85
N ALA A 13 -2.23 5.84 -0.32
CA ALA A 13 -1.55 7.12 -0.44
C ALA A 13 -2.51 8.31 -0.63
N THR A 14 -3.82 8.07 -0.69
CA THR A 14 -4.83 9.13 -0.75
C THR A 14 -5.14 9.68 0.64
N ASP A 15 -5.54 10.95 0.74
CA ASP A 15 -5.86 11.59 2.01
C ASP A 15 -6.99 10.88 2.78
N HIS A 16 -7.93 10.24 2.08
CA HIS A 16 -9.07 9.55 2.70
C HIS A 16 -8.71 8.18 3.29
N TYR A 17 -7.60 7.58 2.87
CA TYR A 17 -7.20 6.22 3.24
C TYR A 17 -5.72 6.14 3.62
N LYS A 18 -5.17 7.25 4.10
CA LYS A 18 -3.74 7.38 4.37
C LYS A 18 -3.24 6.23 5.24
N LEU A 19 -2.14 5.61 4.84
CA LEU A 19 -1.63 4.40 5.49
C LEU A 19 -1.42 4.56 7.00
N SER A 20 -0.92 5.72 7.45
CA SER A 20 -0.77 6.01 8.88
C SER A 20 -2.09 5.93 9.66
N ASP A 21 -3.16 6.41 9.07
CA ASP A 21 -4.44 6.62 9.76
C ASP A 21 -5.18 5.30 9.84
N VAL A 22 -5.20 4.56 8.74
CA VAL A 22 -5.70 3.18 8.70
C VAL A 22 -4.91 2.27 9.66
N MET A 23 -3.59 2.45 9.74
CA MET A 23 -2.75 1.67 10.66
C MET A 23 -3.03 2.05 12.12
N TRP A 24 -3.15 3.34 12.42
CA TRP A 24 -3.51 3.83 13.74
C TRP A 24 -4.82 3.22 14.22
N GLU A 25 -5.88 3.30 13.40
CA GLU A 25 -7.19 2.73 13.71
C GLU A 25 -7.13 1.22 13.90
N SER A 26 -6.38 0.51 13.05
CA SER A 26 -6.22 -0.94 13.15
C SER A 26 -5.56 -1.38 14.45
N LEU A 27 -4.67 -0.56 15.02
CA LEU A 27 -3.90 -0.89 16.22
C LEU A 27 -4.58 -0.40 17.50
N LEU A 28 -5.52 0.56 17.40
CA LEU A 28 -6.13 1.24 18.54
C LEU A 28 -6.87 0.29 19.51
N SER A 29 -7.37 -0.84 19.00
CA SER A 29 -8.11 -1.82 19.81
C SER A 29 -7.21 -2.73 20.65
N ASP A 30 -5.89 -2.68 20.44
CA ASP A 30 -4.95 -3.55 21.15
C ASP A 30 -4.64 -3.02 22.56
N SER A 31 -4.52 -3.92 23.53
CA SER A 31 -4.22 -3.57 24.92
C SER A 31 -2.83 -2.97 25.12
N LEU A 32 -1.91 -3.16 24.17
CA LEU A 32 -0.56 -2.59 24.17
C LEU A 32 -0.51 -1.19 23.54
N THR A 33 -1.65 -0.57 23.25
CA THR A 33 -1.70 0.75 22.63
C THR A 33 -1.02 1.82 23.50
N PRO A 34 -0.15 2.67 22.92
CA PRO A 34 0.21 2.71 21.50
C PRO A 34 1.30 1.68 21.13
N ILE A 35 1.01 0.80 20.17
CA ILE A 35 1.99 -0.15 19.61
C ILE A 35 3.05 0.58 18.79
N LEU A 36 2.63 1.54 17.96
CA LEU A 36 3.51 2.37 17.14
C LEU A 36 3.45 3.81 17.62
N SER A 37 4.63 4.42 17.78
CA SER A 37 4.72 5.86 18.04
C SER A 37 4.39 6.67 16.78
N GLU A 38 3.92 7.91 16.98
CA GLU A 38 3.59 8.84 15.89
C GLU A 38 4.71 8.96 14.83
N PRO A 39 6.01 9.08 15.18
CA PRO A 39 7.07 9.15 14.16
C PRO A 39 7.12 7.93 13.24
N HIS A 40 6.78 6.73 13.74
CA HIS A 40 6.71 5.53 12.91
C HIS A 40 5.50 5.55 11.99
N LEU A 41 4.35 6.02 12.46
CA LEU A 41 3.15 6.17 11.63
C LEU A 41 3.39 7.15 10.48
N THR A 42 3.97 8.32 10.75
CA THR A 42 4.32 9.29 9.70
C THR A 42 5.38 8.72 8.73
N ALA A 43 6.33 7.92 9.24
CA ALA A 43 7.33 7.27 8.40
C ALA A 43 6.73 6.25 7.43
N LEU A 44 5.60 5.60 7.76
CA LEU A 44 4.91 4.69 6.84
C LEU A 44 4.48 5.40 5.55
N ASN A 45 3.90 6.61 5.66
CA ASN A 45 3.46 7.38 4.50
C ASN A 45 4.63 7.76 3.59
N ARG A 46 5.71 8.32 4.17
CA ARG A 46 6.94 8.67 3.42
C ARG A 46 7.56 7.47 2.69
N ARG A 47 7.56 6.29 3.34
CA ARG A 47 8.06 5.06 2.74
C ARG A 47 7.13 4.58 1.62
N LEU A 48 5.81 4.69 1.80
CA LEU A 48 4.84 4.38 0.76
C LEU A 48 5.02 5.27 -0.47
N ASP A 49 5.22 6.58 -0.29
CA ASP A 49 5.49 7.50 -1.39
C ASP A 49 6.75 7.11 -2.16
N THR A 50 7.81 6.75 -1.44
CA THR A 50 9.06 6.26 -2.03
C THR A 50 8.82 4.98 -2.84
N ILE A 51 8.09 4.02 -2.30
CA ILE A 51 7.73 2.77 -3.00
C ILE A 51 6.94 3.06 -4.27
N LEU A 52 5.93 3.94 -4.20
CA LEU A 52 5.13 4.31 -5.36
C LEU A 52 5.97 5.01 -6.41
N GLN A 53 6.90 5.88 -6.02
CA GLN A 53 7.82 6.51 -6.96
C GLN A 53 8.71 5.49 -7.66
N THR A 54 9.32 4.57 -6.91
CA THR A 54 10.13 3.49 -7.49
C THR A 54 9.32 2.66 -8.49
N ILE A 55 8.06 2.34 -8.19
CA ILE A 55 7.21 1.58 -9.12
C ILE A 55 6.92 2.39 -10.39
N ARG A 56 6.63 3.71 -10.27
CA ARG A 56 6.42 4.59 -11.42
C ARG A 56 7.66 4.65 -12.31
N ASP A 57 8.84 4.78 -11.71
CA ASP A 57 10.11 4.80 -12.45
C ASP A 57 10.33 3.48 -13.21
N CYS A 58 10.06 2.34 -12.56
CA CYS A 58 10.11 1.04 -13.25
C CYS A 58 9.12 0.95 -14.42
N ILE A 59 7.88 1.44 -14.25
CA ILE A 59 6.87 1.45 -15.32
C ILE A 59 7.33 2.31 -16.50
N GLN A 60 7.91 3.49 -16.23
CA GLN A 60 8.45 4.36 -17.26
C GLN A 60 9.62 3.70 -18.01
N GLN A 61 10.50 2.98 -17.32
CA GLN A 61 11.69 2.36 -17.91
C GLN A 61 11.39 1.06 -18.66
N HIS A 62 10.44 0.25 -18.18
CA HIS A 62 10.24 -1.12 -18.65
C HIS A 62 8.85 -1.42 -19.21
N GLY A 63 7.94 -0.45 -19.14
CA GLY A 63 6.54 -0.59 -19.56
C GLY A 63 5.65 -1.26 -18.51
N GLU A 64 4.39 -0.81 -18.46
CA GLU A 64 3.44 -1.24 -17.44
C GLU A 64 3.19 -2.76 -17.44
N HIS A 65 2.97 -3.37 -18.61
CA HIS A 65 2.69 -4.79 -18.74
C HIS A 65 3.84 -5.70 -18.28
N THR A 66 5.08 -5.20 -18.35
CA THR A 66 6.28 -5.90 -17.86
C THR A 66 6.36 -5.85 -16.34
N VAL A 67 6.03 -4.69 -15.77
CA VAL A 67 6.20 -4.42 -14.32
C VAL A 67 4.99 -4.91 -13.51
N LEU A 68 3.77 -4.75 -14.03
CA LEU A 68 2.51 -5.10 -13.36
C LEU A 68 1.97 -6.44 -13.85
N ARG A 69 2.00 -7.45 -12.97
CA ARG A 69 1.37 -8.75 -13.21
C ARG A 69 -0.12 -8.67 -12.87
N ASN A 70 -0.99 -8.97 -13.83
CA ASN A 70 -2.43 -9.06 -13.60
C ASN A 70 -2.79 -10.27 -12.73
N ASP A 71 -3.31 -10.00 -11.54
CA ASP A 71 -3.83 -10.98 -10.57
C ASP A 71 -5.28 -10.70 -10.14
N LEU A 72 -5.87 -9.62 -10.66
CA LEU A 72 -7.27 -9.24 -10.50
C LEU A 72 -8.13 -10.14 -11.40
N GLY A 73 -8.54 -11.29 -10.88
CA GLY A 73 -9.29 -12.31 -11.64
C GLY A 73 -8.97 -13.76 -11.24
N ALA A 74 -8.00 -13.98 -10.35
CA ALA A 74 -7.67 -15.31 -9.82
C ALA A 74 -8.32 -15.62 -8.46
N GLN A 75 -9.22 -14.77 -7.96
CA GLN A 75 -10.10 -15.12 -6.86
C GLN A 75 -11.19 -16.05 -7.38
N ARG A 76 -10.86 -17.34 -7.28
CA ARG A 76 -11.74 -18.49 -7.36
C ARG A 76 -13.22 -18.14 -7.19
N VAL A 77 -13.98 -18.29 -8.27
CA VAL A 77 -15.31 -18.87 -8.20
C VAL A 77 -15.12 -20.27 -7.61
N SER A 78 -15.15 -20.37 -6.28
CA SER A 78 -15.33 -21.66 -5.61
C SER A 78 -16.82 -21.78 -5.35
N GLN A 79 -17.35 -22.86 -5.93
CA GLN A 79 -18.69 -23.39 -5.86
C GLN A 79 -19.24 -23.46 -4.44
#